data_AF-A0A3N4H028-F1
#
_entry.id   AF-A0A3N4H028-F1
#
_cell.length_a   1.000
_cell.length_b   1.000
_cell.length_c   1.000
_cell.angle_alpha   90.00
_cell.angle_beta   90.00
_cell.angle_gamma   90.00
#
_symmetry.space_group_name_H-M   'P 1'
#
loop_
_entity.id
_entity.type
_entity.pdbx_description
1 polymer ?
#
loop_
_entity_poly.entity_id
_entity_poly.type
_entity_poly.pdbx_seq_one_letter_code
_entity_poly.pdbx_strand_id
1 'polypeptide(L)'
;MKSVQPTCEKCFLDFQDALEELDENIQLGKLHDLEEKHQKKIIRSFELTHELALKTIGEYLKKMGRKEHLGPRDTTVEAFNEDLIDDGQAWLDMIIDRIKFDPLYEANYNEVLTGNIIKKYFRMLLNFERKMKDKMS
;
A
#
# COMPACT_ATOMS: atom_id res chain seq x y z
N MET A 1 -22.66 -3.94 -19.28
CA MET A 1 -22.57 -4.73 -18.02
C MET A 1 -22.38 -3.73 -16.89
N LYS A 2 -23.28 -3.67 -15.90
CA LYS A 2 -23.02 -2.87 -14.70
C LYS A 2 -21.84 -3.54 -13.99
N SER A 3 -20.71 -2.86 -13.82
CA SER A 3 -19.63 -3.44 -13.02
C SER A 3 -20.16 -3.58 -11.61
N VAL A 4 -20.13 -4.81 -11.10
CA VAL A 4 -20.44 -5.06 -9.69
C VAL A 4 -19.27 -4.45 -8.93
N GLN A 5 -19.52 -3.41 -8.14
CA GLN A 5 -18.46 -2.83 -7.32
C GLN A 5 -17.96 -3.91 -6.35
N PRO A 6 -16.64 -4.09 -6.22
CA PRO A 6 -16.09 -5.11 -5.34
C PRO A 6 -16.43 -4.77 -3.90
N THR A 7 -16.81 -5.78 -3.11
CA THR A 7 -17.13 -5.57 -1.69
C THR A 7 -15.86 -5.24 -0.89
N CYS A 8 -16.03 -4.64 0.28
CA CYS A 8 -14.93 -4.38 1.22
C CYS A 8 -14.16 -5.68 1.55
N GLU A 9 -14.88 -6.80 1.73
CA GLU A 9 -14.32 -8.12 2.01
C GLU A 9 -13.46 -8.62 0.85
N LYS A 10 -13.91 -8.44 -0.40
CA LYS A 10 -13.12 -8.83 -1.57
C LYS A 10 -11.87 -7.96 -1.72
N CYS A 11 -12.00 -6.64 -1.54
CA CYS A 11 -10.86 -5.73 -1.61
C CYS A 11 -9.81 -6.06 -0.54
N PHE A 12 -10.27 -6.41 0.67
CA PHE A 12 -9.37 -6.79 1.75
C PHE A 12 -8.62 -8.09 1.44
N LEU A 13 -9.30 -9.11 0.91
CA LEU A 13 -8.64 -10.34 0.46
C LEU A 13 -7.59 -10.06 -0.63
N ASP A 14 -7.93 -9.26 -1.65
CA ASP A 14 -6.99 -8.87 -2.70
C ASP A 14 -5.74 -8.18 -2.12
N PHE A 15 -5.94 -7.30 -1.14
CA PHE A 15 -4.85 -6.64 -0.42
C PHE A 15 -3.98 -7.62 0.36
N GLN A 16 -4.59 -8.60 1.04
CA GLN A 16 -3.84 -9.61 1.80
C GLN A 16 -2.97 -10.48 0.88
N ASP A 17 -3.53 -10.94 -0.24
CA ASP A 17 -2.78 -11.72 -1.24
C ASP A 17 -1.58 -10.91 -1.78
N ALA A 18 -1.79 -9.62 -2.10
CA ALA A 18 -0.72 -8.75 -2.56
C ALA A 18 0.30 -8.39 -1.47
N LEU A 19 -0.08 -8.41 -0.19
CA LEU A 19 0.83 -8.17 0.93
C LEU A 19 1.74 -9.38 1.17
N GLU A 20 1.21 -10.59 1.00
CA GLU A 20 2.00 -11.83 1.04
C GLU A 20 3.02 -11.86 -0.11
N GLU A 21 2.60 -11.54 -1.34
CA GLU A 21 3.52 -11.45 -2.48
C GLU A 21 4.62 -10.39 -2.26
N LEU A 22 4.30 -9.28 -1.61
CA LEU A 22 5.29 -8.26 -1.25
C LEU A 22 6.32 -8.79 -0.26
N ASP A 23 5.90 -9.53 0.77
CA ASP A 23 6.82 -10.16 1.71
C ASP A 23 7.74 -11.14 0.99
N GLU A 24 7.19 -12.04 0.17
CA GLU A 24 7.96 -13.00 -0.62
C GLU A 24 9.01 -12.30 -1.50
N ASN A 25 8.63 -11.24 -2.20
CA ASN A 25 9.55 -10.45 -3.02
C ASN A 25 10.63 -9.76 -2.17
N ILE A 26 10.30 -9.26 -0.98
CA ILE A 26 11.28 -8.68 -0.04
C ILE A 26 12.27 -9.74 0.44
N GLN A 27 11.80 -10.94 0.82
CA GLN A 27 12.68 -12.02 1.27
C GLN A 27 13.59 -12.48 0.13
N LEU A 28 13.04 -12.73 -1.06
CA LEU A 28 13.83 -13.09 -2.24
C LEU A 28 14.85 -12.00 -2.61
N GLY A 29 14.45 -10.73 -2.54
CA GLY A 29 15.36 -9.63 -2.82
C GLY A 29 16.54 -9.58 -1.85
N LYS A 30 16.31 -9.81 -0.55
CA LYS A 30 17.38 -9.89 0.46
C LYS A 30 18.35 -11.05 0.22
N LEU A 31 17.86 -12.19 -0.29
CA LEU A 31 18.71 -13.35 -0.63
C LEU A 31 19.60 -13.11 -1.86
N HIS A 32 19.24 -12.15 -2.70
CA HIS A 32 19.95 -11.79 -3.93
C HIS A 32 20.54 -10.37 -3.85
N ASP A 33 21.01 -9.98 -2.66
CA ASP A 33 21.70 -8.71 -2.37
C ASP A 33 20.98 -7.44 -2.90
N LEU A 34 19.65 -7.51 -3.03
CA LEU A 34 18.82 -6.46 -3.60
C LEU A 34 19.33 -5.97 -4.97
N GLU A 35 19.74 -6.89 -5.86
CA GLU A 35 20.06 -6.54 -7.25
C GLU A 35 18.89 -5.80 -7.92
N GLU A 36 19.20 -4.97 -8.92
CA GLU A 36 18.24 -4.09 -9.61
C GLU A 36 16.95 -4.80 -10.06
N LYS A 37 17.05 -6.05 -10.54
CA LYS A 37 15.90 -6.86 -10.95
C LYS A 37 14.94 -7.17 -9.80
N HIS A 38 15.46 -7.39 -8.60
CA HIS A 38 14.66 -7.67 -7.40
C HIS A 38 14.09 -6.39 -6.81
N GLN A 39 14.85 -5.28 -6.82
CA GLN A 39 14.34 -3.96 -6.45
C GLN A 39 13.10 -3.60 -7.27
N LYS A 40 13.16 -3.76 -8.61
CA LYS A 40 12.01 -3.50 -9.49
C LYS A 40 10.79 -4.37 -9.16
N LYS A 41 11.00 -5.63 -8.79
CA LYS A 41 9.91 -6.52 -8.37
C LYS A 41 9.28 -6.08 -7.05
N ILE A 42 10.11 -5.74 -6.05
CA ILE A 42 9.65 -5.22 -4.75
C ILE A 42 8.85 -3.94 -4.95
N ILE A 43 9.35 -2.98 -5.73
CA ILE A 43 8.67 -1.71 -6.00
C ILE A 43 7.32 -1.95 -6.65
N ARG A 44 7.25 -2.78 -7.70
CA ARG A 44 5.99 -3.08 -8.39
C ARG A 44 4.98 -3.78 -7.50
N SER A 45 5.43 -4.75 -6.70
CA SER A 45 4.57 -5.45 -5.74
C SER A 45 4.05 -4.45 -4.71
N PHE A 46 4.91 -3.60 -4.13
CA PHE A 46 4.52 -2.55 -3.19
C PHE A 46 3.49 -1.57 -3.76
N GLU A 47 3.66 -1.12 -5.00
CA GLU A 47 2.72 -0.21 -5.66
C GLU A 47 1.31 -0.81 -5.74
N LEU A 48 1.22 -2.09 -6.12
CA LEU A 48 -0.03 -2.84 -6.17
C LEU A 48 -0.62 -3.01 -4.77
N THR A 49 0.18 -3.46 -3.79
CA THR A 49 -0.27 -3.67 -2.41
C THR A 49 -0.83 -2.38 -1.82
N HIS A 50 -0.15 -1.25 -2.01
CA HIS A 50 -0.60 0.05 -1.50
C HIS A 50 -1.87 0.55 -2.21
N GLU A 51 -2.00 0.36 -3.52
CA GLU A 51 -3.23 0.68 -4.26
C GLU A 51 -4.43 -0.13 -3.74
N LEU A 52 -4.24 -1.43 -3.51
CA LEU A 52 -5.28 -2.31 -2.96
C LEU A 52 -5.63 -1.95 -1.51
N ALA A 53 -4.66 -1.49 -0.71
CA ALA A 53 -4.91 -0.98 0.62
C ALA A 53 -5.80 0.27 0.58
N LEU A 54 -5.49 1.25 -0.27
CA LEU A 54 -6.31 2.46 -0.45
C LEU A 54 -7.72 2.14 -0.95
N LYS A 55 -7.85 1.16 -1.85
CA LYS A 55 -9.14 0.67 -2.33
C LYS A 55 -9.95 0.04 -1.19
N THR A 56 -9.31 -0.78 -0.36
CA THR A 56 -9.93 -1.41 0.81
C THR A 56 -10.42 -0.36 1.81
N ILE A 57 -9.59 0.63 2.13
CA ILE A 57 -9.98 1.78 2.97
C ILE A 57 -11.20 2.47 2.36
N GLY A 58 -11.18 2.76 1.06
CA GLY A 58 -12.28 3.43 0.38
C GLY A 58 -13.60 2.66 0.51
N GLU A 59 -13.60 1.36 0.25
CA GLU A 59 -14.79 0.51 0.36
C GLU A 59 -15.25 0.34 1.83
N TYR A 60 -14.33 0.28 2.79
CA TYR A 60 -14.66 0.24 4.21
C TYR A 60 -15.36 1.53 4.66
N LEU A 61 -14.81 2.68 4.31
CA LEU A 61 -15.39 3.98 4.66
C LEU A 61 -16.75 4.19 3.99
N LYS A 62 -16.92 3.75 2.73
CA LYS A 62 -18.23 3.72 2.06
C LYS A 62 -19.24 2.85 2.82
N LYS A 63 -18.84 1.66 3.28
CA LYS A 63 -19.69 0.76 4.10
C LYS A 63 -20.13 1.41 5.41
N MET A 64 -19.32 2.29 5.99
CA MET A 64 -19.65 3.09 7.18
C MET A 64 -20.56 4.31 6.88
N GLY A 65 -20.96 4.54 5.63
CA GLY A 65 -21.77 5.69 5.24
C GLY A 65 -20.99 7.00 5.11
N ARG A 66 -19.65 6.94 5.03
CA ARG A 66 -18.81 8.12 4.75
C ARG A 66 -18.95 8.54 3.29
N LYS A 67 -18.68 9.81 3.01
CA LYS A 67 -18.70 10.35 1.64
C LYS A 67 -17.61 9.73 0.79
N GLU A 68 -17.82 9.74 -0.52
CA GLU A 68 -16.81 9.30 -1.47
C GLU A 68 -15.59 10.23 -1.43
N HIS A 69 -14.39 9.64 -1.46
CA HIS A 69 -13.11 10.33 -1.33
C HIS A 69 -12.58 10.71 -2.71
N LEU A 70 -11.97 11.89 -2.84
CA LEU A 70 -11.56 12.42 -4.16
C LEU A 70 -10.23 11.84 -4.66
N GLY A 71 -9.46 11.15 -3.81
CA GLY A 71 -8.22 10.48 -4.23
C GLY A 71 -7.35 9.93 -3.09
N PRO A 72 -6.15 9.38 -3.42
CA PRO A 72 -5.25 8.70 -2.47
C PRO A 72 -4.90 9.50 -1.21
N ARG A 73 -4.69 10.82 -1.37
CA ARG A 73 -4.39 11.73 -0.27
C ARG A 73 -5.54 11.82 0.73
N ASP A 74 -6.75 12.09 0.22
CA ASP A 74 -7.94 12.26 1.06
C ASP A 74 -8.29 10.94 1.75
N THR A 75 -8.20 9.82 1.01
CA THR A 75 -8.36 8.47 1.58
C THR A 75 -7.38 8.22 2.73
N THR A 76 -6.12 8.64 2.60
CA THR A 76 -5.11 8.51 3.65
C THR A 76 -5.44 9.33 4.89
N VAL A 77 -5.88 10.58 4.70
CA VAL A 77 -6.27 11.46 5.81
C VAL A 77 -7.45 10.89 6.58
N GLU A 78 -8.50 10.44 5.89
CA GLU A 78 -9.66 9.84 6.54
C GLU A 78 -9.33 8.50 7.21
N ALA A 79 -8.48 7.67 6.60
CA ALA A 79 -8.01 6.44 7.22
C ALA A 79 -7.30 6.69 8.55
N PHE A 80 -6.51 7.76 8.64
CA PHE A 80 -5.84 8.14 9.88
C PHE A 80 -6.85 8.64 10.92
N ASN A 81 -7.81 9.47 10.52
CA ASN A 81 -8.87 9.98 11.41
C ASN A 81 -9.74 8.86 12.00
N GLU A 82 -10.01 7.81 11.22
CA GLU A 82 -10.81 6.65 11.63
C GLU A 82 -9.96 5.54 12.29
N ASP A 83 -8.71 5.83 12.62
CA ASP A 83 -7.76 4.91 13.28
C ASP A 83 -7.52 3.60 12.50
N LEU A 84 -7.68 3.63 11.18
CA LEU A 84 -7.40 2.48 10.29
C LEU A 84 -5.89 2.33 10.02
N ILE A 85 -5.14 3.43 10.11
CA ILE A 85 -3.68 3.47 9.93
C ILE A 85 -3.03 4.24 11.08
N ASP A 86 -1.75 3.95 11.37
CA ASP A 86 -1.04 4.50 12.54
C ASP A 86 -0.30 5.82 12.27
N ASP A 87 0.21 6.02 11.06
CA ASP A 87 1.06 7.17 10.72
C ASP A 87 0.61 7.71 9.35
N GLY A 88 -0.29 8.70 9.38
CA GLY A 88 -0.80 9.32 8.15
C GLY A 88 0.29 9.98 7.32
N GLN A 89 1.35 10.52 7.94
CA GLN A 89 2.45 11.13 7.20
C GLN A 89 3.25 10.07 6.45
N ALA A 90 3.54 8.93 7.06
CA ALA A 90 4.21 7.82 6.39
C ALA A 90 3.44 7.32 5.16
N TRP A 91 2.10 7.28 5.23
CA TRP A 91 1.27 6.90 4.09
C TRP A 91 1.24 7.97 2.99
N LEU A 92 1.25 9.26 3.35
CA LEU A 92 1.43 10.34 2.38
C LEU A 92 2.80 10.25 1.71
N ASP A 93 3.86 9.91 2.45
CA ASP A 93 5.20 9.70 1.90
C ASP A 93 5.19 8.56 0.86
N MET A 94 4.46 7.46 1.10
CA MET A 94 4.29 6.38 0.11
C MET A 94 3.70 6.89 -1.21
N ILE A 95 2.72 7.80 -1.16
CA ILE A 95 2.11 8.39 -2.36
C ILE A 95 3.13 9.27 -3.08
N ILE A 96 3.86 10.10 -2.33
CA ILE A 96 4.87 11.01 -2.89
C ILE A 96 6.00 10.22 -3.54
N ASP A 97 6.52 9.20 -2.87
CA ASP A 97 7.59 8.35 -3.37
C ASP A 97 7.17 7.63 -4.66
N ARG A 98 5.91 7.18 -4.77
CA ARG A 98 5.37 6.59 -6.03
C ARG A 98 5.27 7.60 -7.18
N ILE A 99 4.94 8.87 -6.89
CA ILE A 99 4.77 9.92 -7.92
C ILE A 99 6.11 10.46 -8.41
N LYS A 100 7.17 10.40 -7.59
CA LYS A 100 8.54 10.84 -7.94
C LYS A 100 9.25 9.96 -8.98
N PHE A 101 8.51 9.23 -9.81
CA PHE A 101 9.04 8.58 -10.99
C PHE A 101 9.45 9.65 -12.03
N ASP A 102 10.70 10.09 -11.96
CA ASP A 102 11.36 10.72 -13.10
C ASP A 102 12.70 10.03 -13.37
N PRO A 103 12.77 9.19 -14.42
CA PRO A 103 13.98 8.51 -14.86
C PRO A 103 15.16 9.45 -15.16
N LEU A 104 14.93 10.76 -15.29
CA LEU A 104 15.98 11.75 -15.55
C LEU A 104 16.71 12.24 -14.28
N TYR A 105 16.19 12.05 -13.06
CA TYR A 105 16.70 12.80 -11.90
C TYR A 105 17.40 11.98 -10.80
N GLU A 106 17.26 10.66 -10.71
CA GLU A 106 17.93 9.91 -9.63
C GLU A 106 18.48 8.55 -10.09
N ALA A 107 19.81 8.48 -10.22
CA ALA A 107 20.54 7.25 -10.54
C ALA A 107 20.35 6.12 -9.51
N ASN A 108 19.77 6.41 -8.33
CA ASN A 108 19.57 5.50 -7.21
C ASN A 108 18.12 5.45 -6.69
N TYR A 109 17.13 5.95 -7.45
CA TYR A 109 15.72 5.97 -7.01
C TYR A 109 15.22 4.58 -6.54
N ASN A 110 15.49 3.54 -7.33
CA ASN A 110 15.06 2.17 -7.00
C ASN A 110 15.66 1.68 -5.67
N GLU A 111 16.93 2.02 -5.40
CA GLU A 111 17.61 1.66 -4.16
C GLU A 111 16.97 2.39 -2.96
N VAL A 112 16.76 3.70 -3.09
CA VAL A 112 16.15 4.54 -2.04
C VAL A 112 14.73 4.05 -1.72
N LEU A 113 13.89 3.88 -2.75
CA LEU A 113 12.52 3.43 -2.56
C LEU A 113 12.46 2.00 -2.00
N THR A 114 13.28 1.08 -2.52
CA THR A 114 13.35 -0.29 -1.97
C THR A 114 13.76 -0.26 -0.50
N GLY A 115 14.72 0.60 -0.14
CA GLY A 115 15.11 0.85 1.24
C GLY A 115 13.95 1.33 2.11
N ASN A 116 13.17 2.31 1.63
CA ASN A 116 11.98 2.82 2.35
C ASN A 116 10.90 1.74 2.50
N ILE A 117 10.65 0.95 1.46
CA ILE A 117 9.69 -0.16 1.49
C ILE A 117 10.05 -1.15 2.59
N ILE A 118 11.30 -1.63 2.58
CA ILE A 118 11.76 -2.67 3.51
C ILE A 118 11.83 -2.14 4.95
N LYS A 119 12.29 -0.90 5.16
CA LYS A 119 12.53 -0.35 6.50
C LYS A 119 11.29 0.26 7.16
N LYS A 120 10.34 0.77 6.37
CA LYS A 120 9.21 1.58 6.88
C LYS A 120 7.87 1.10 6.31
N TYR A 121 7.70 1.08 5.00
CA TYR A 121 6.36 0.96 4.42
C TYR A 121 5.74 -0.43 4.55
N PHE A 122 6.54 -1.49 4.49
CA PHE A 122 6.04 -2.86 4.69
C PHE A 122 5.40 -3.05 6.07
N ARG A 123 6.05 -2.53 7.13
CA ARG A 123 5.49 -2.56 8.49
C ARG A 123 4.18 -1.79 8.61
N MET A 124 4.05 -0.67 7.91
CA MET A 124 2.82 0.13 7.89
C MET A 124 1.65 -0.65 7.27
N LEU A 125 1.91 -1.38 6.18
CA LEU A 125 0.90 -2.23 5.52
C LEU A 125 0.50 -3.43 6.41
N LEU A 126 1.46 -4.05 7.10
CA LEU A 126 1.16 -5.11 8.09
C LEU A 126 0.29 -4.59 9.25
N ASN A 127 0.57 -3.38 9.75
CA ASN A 127 -0.24 -2.78 10.81
C ASN A 127 -1.67 -2.49 10.34
N PHE A 128 -1.83 -2.00 9.12
CA PHE A 128 -3.13 -1.81 8.50
C PHE A 128 -3.90 -3.13 8.36
N GLU A 129 -3.24 -4.20 7.90
CA GLU A 129 -3.84 -5.54 7.80
C GLU A 129 -4.41 -6.01 9.16
N ARG A 130 -3.62 -5.87 10.22
CA ARG A 130 -4.05 -6.21 11.59
C ARG A 130 -5.26 -5.38 12.02
N LYS A 131 -5.21 -4.05 11.85
CA LYS A 131 -6.32 -3.16 12.21
C LYS A 131 -7.60 -3.49 11.46
N MET A 132 -7.50 -3.81 10.17
CA MET A 132 -8.66 -4.18 9.36
C MET A 132 -9.26 -5.52 9.79
N LYS A 133 -8.44 -6.52 10.15
CA LYS A 133 -8.95 -7.78 10.75
C LYS A 133 -9.79 -7.51 12.00
N ASP A 134 -9.33 -6.64 12.88
CA ASP A 134 -10.04 -6.27 14.11
C ASP A 134 -11.34 -5.47 13.83
N LYS A 135 -11.37 -4.67 12.76
CA LYS A 135 -12.56 -3.88 12.38
C LYS A 135 -13.61 -4.68 11.59
N MET A 136 -13.22 -5.81 11.01
CA MET A 136 -14.07 -6.67 10.17
C MET A 136 -14.53 -7.94 10.88
N SER A 137 -14.06 -8.18 12.11
CA SER A 137 -14.53 -9.25 13.00
C SER A 137 -15.84 -8.85 13.69
#